data_AF-A0A6P0MCB0-F1
#
_entry.id   AF-A0A6P0MCB0-F1
#
_cell.length_a   1.000
_cell.length_b   1.000
_cell.length_c   1.000
_cell.angle_alpha   90.00
_cell.angle_beta   90.00
_cell.angle_gamma   90.00
#
_symmetry.space_group_name_H-M   'P 1'
#
loop_
_entity.id
_entity.type
_entity.pdbx_description
1 polymer ?
#
loop_
_entity_poly.entity_id
_entity_poly.type
_entity_poly.pdbx_seq_one_letter_code
_entity_poly.pdbx_strand_id
1 'polypeptide(L)'
;MERDIRFALYRLSILGLEDIISTLMDILRQAFWIISNPLNVLENLAKQGYLAEIRSLLTHYQKIEQPVEYLKAVTIRAMRFLPKIYAKEWELIVKFGTSLESSVSIAEKLMATETWLYLGHKYNNFKQNDHIKAVKNALDSEPPERLQKNYLLILGQFETKAVEEFQVNRNDPMLVTAKNLALEGNPSDIFDLPEPKIIRQKYYSGQAPNDSDQEAY
;
A
#
# COMPACT_ATOMS: atom_id res chain seq x y z
N MET A 1 1.68 28.45 -11.22
CA MET A 1 0.75 27.37 -11.61
C MET A 1 0.89 26.15 -10.71
N GLU A 2 2.00 25.39 -10.74
CA GLU A 2 2.16 24.19 -9.89
C GLU A 2 2.10 24.51 -8.38
N ARG A 3 2.73 25.62 -7.96
CA ARG A 3 2.66 26.13 -6.57
C ARG A 3 1.23 26.44 -6.13
N ASP A 4 0.42 26.99 -7.03
CA ASP A 4 -0.96 27.41 -6.75
C ASP A 4 -1.88 26.20 -6.65
N ILE A 5 -1.70 25.20 -7.53
CA ILE A 5 -2.40 23.91 -7.48
C ILE A 5 -2.07 23.18 -6.18
N ARG A 6 -0.78 23.11 -5.80
CA ARG A 6 -0.34 22.48 -4.56
C ARG A 6 -0.94 23.15 -3.33
N PHE A 7 -0.92 24.49 -3.30
CA PHE A 7 -1.53 25.28 -2.23
C PHE A 7 -3.04 25.03 -2.13
N ALA A 8 -3.76 25.06 -3.25
CA ALA A 8 -5.19 24.81 -3.29
C ALA A 8 -5.55 23.40 -2.80
N LEU A 9 -4.88 22.35 -3.31
CA LEU A 9 -5.11 20.97 -2.90
C LEU A 9 -4.83 20.76 -1.40
N TYR A 10 -3.79 21.41 -0.86
CA TYR A 10 -3.53 21.37 0.57
C TYR A 10 -4.65 22.03 1.38
N ARG A 11 -5.12 23.21 0.98
CA ARG A 11 -6.24 23.87 1.67
C ARG A 11 -7.52 23.04 1.61
N LEU A 12 -7.81 22.44 0.45
CA LEU A 12 -8.99 21.60 0.25
C LEU A 12 -8.90 20.24 0.96
N SER A 13 -7.69 19.72 1.21
CA SER A 13 -7.55 18.55 2.08
C SER A 13 -8.04 18.79 3.50
N ILE A 14 -8.02 20.04 3.95
CA ILE A 14 -8.49 20.46 5.27
C ILE A 14 -9.96 20.86 5.22
N LEU A 15 -10.37 21.61 4.18
CA LEU A 15 -11.69 22.21 4.07
C LEU A 15 -12.77 21.29 3.46
N GLY A 16 -12.37 20.28 2.70
CA GLY A 16 -13.27 19.39 1.96
C GLY A 16 -13.03 19.46 0.44
N LEU A 17 -13.24 18.33 -0.24
CA LEU A 17 -13.09 18.18 -1.69
C LEU A 17 -14.45 18.14 -2.45
N GLU A 18 -15.57 18.31 -1.75
CA GLU A 18 -16.92 18.06 -2.26
C GLU A 18 -17.22 18.84 -3.56
N ASP A 19 -16.96 20.15 -3.58
CA ASP A 19 -17.25 21.00 -4.73
C ASP A 19 -16.35 20.73 -5.95
N ILE A 20 -15.18 20.11 -5.74
CA ILE A 20 -14.19 19.89 -6.81
C ILE A 20 -14.00 18.42 -7.16
N ILE A 21 -14.76 17.51 -6.53
CA ILE A 21 -14.49 16.08 -6.61
C ILE A 21 -14.57 15.57 -8.05
N SER A 22 -15.55 16.02 -8.83
CA SER A 22 -15.70 15.62 -10.24
C SER A 22 -14.47 16.04 -11.06
N THR A 23 -14.08 17.31 -10.96
CA THR A 23 -12.93 17.86 -11.66
C THR A 23 -11.63 17.16 -11.25
N LEU A 24 -11.47 16.90 -9.95
CA LEU A 24 -10.30 16.21 -9.42
C LEU A 24 -10.21 14.78 -9.95
N MET A 25 -11.34 14.07 -10.02
CA MET A 25 -11.43 12.72 -10.57
C MET A 25 -11.08 12.69 -12.06
N ASP A 26 -11.51 13.69 -12.83
CA ASP A 26 -11.15 13.80 -14.25
C ASP A 26 -9.66 14.05 -14.44
N ILE A 27 -9.06 14.93 -13.62
CA ILE A 27 -7.61 15.16 -13.61
C ILE A 27 -6.88 13.86 -13.27
N LEU A 28 -7.28 13.15 -12.21
CA LEU A 28 -6.63 11.89 -11.81
C LEU A 28 -6.73 10.80 -12.90
N ARG A 29 -7.82 10.77 -13.67
CA ARG A 29 -7.98 9.78 -14.75
C ARG A 29 -7.22 10.11 -16.03
N GLN A 30 -7.16 11.38 -16.39
CA GLN A 30 -6.72 11.80 -17.74
C GLN A 30 -5.44 12.61 -17.74
N ALA A 31 -5.12 13.31 -16.66
CA ALA A 31 -4.03 14.27 -16.58
C ALA A 31 -3.32 14.23 -15.22
N PHE A 32 -3.14 13.04 -14.65
CA PHE A 32 -2.60 12.85 -13.30
C PHE A 32 -1.21 13.49 -13.11
N TRP A 33 -0.43 13.62 -14.19
CA TRP A 33 0.89 14.24 -14.20
C TRP A 33 0.86 15.73 -13.80
N ILE A 34 -0.30 16.40 -13.86
CA ILE A 34 -0.49 17.77 -13.36
C ILE A 34 -0.35 17.81 -11.83
N ILE A 35 -0.64 16.70 -11.15
CA ILE A 35 -0.55 16.59 -9.70
C ILE A 35 0.81 16.01 -9.34
N SER A 36 1.72 16.85 -8.83
CA SER A 36 3.09 16.42 -8.47
C SER A 36 3.13 15.40 -7.33
N ASN A 37 2.08 15.32 -6.50
CA ASN A 37 1.98 14.35 -5.40
C ASN A 37 0.57 13.73 -5.34
N PRO A 38 0.27 12.73 -6.19
CA PRO A 38 -1.03 12.09 -6.22
C PRO A 38 -1.28 11.23 -4.97
N LEU A 39 -0.23 10.76 -4.29
CA LEU A 39 -0.35 10.06 -3.01
C LEU A 39 -1.12 10.91 -1.98
N ASN A 40 -0.69 12.16 -1.76
CA ASN A 40 -1.37 13.04 -0.81
C ASN A 40 -2.84 13.28 -1.18
N VAL A 41 -3.14 13.41 -2.48
CA VAL A 41 -4.52 13.62 -2.94
C VAL A 41 -5.37 12.39 -2.65
N LEU A 42 -4.90 11.19 -2.99
CA LEU A 42 -5.61 9.93 -2.78
C LEU A 42 -5.80 9.62 -1.29
N GLU A 43 -4.78 9.84 -0.46
CA GLU A 43 -4.91 9.69 0.99
C GLU A 43 -5.97 10.65 1.56
N ASN A 44 -6.03 11.89 1.08
CA ASN A 44 -7.03 12.86 1.55
C ASN A 44 -8.45 12.53 1.06
N LEU A 45 -8.60 12.05 -0.17
CA LEU A 45 -9.87 11.50 -0.66
C LEU A 45 -10.36 10.36 0.24
N ALA A 46 -9.47 9.44 0.59
CA ALA A 46 -9.81 8.33 1.48
C ALA A 46 -10.19 8.82 2.89
N LYS A 47 -9.42 9.74 3.50
CA LYS A 47 -9.72 10.33 4.82
C LYS A 47 -11.09 10.99 4.87
N GLN A 48 -11.48 11.66 3.79
CA GLN A 48 -12.78 12.32 3.68
C GLN A 48 -13.94 11.35 3.34
N GLY A 49 -13.66 10.06 3.13
CA GLY A 49 -14.69 9.03 2.96
C GLY A 49 -15.12 8.75 1.53
N TYR A 50 -14.40 9.25 0.52
CA TYR A 50 -14.68 9.05 -0.91
C TYR A 50 -14.33 7.63 -1.40
N LEU A 51 -14.96 6.61 -0.83
CA LEU A 51 -14.73 5.20 -1.15
C LEU A 51 -15.08 4.86 -2.61
N ALA A 52 -16.17 5.41 -3.13
CA ALA A 52 -16.62 5.12 -4.49
C ALA A 52 -15.61 5.61 -5.53
N GLU A 53 -15.03 6.78 -5.27
CA GLU A 53 -14.01 7.44 -6.06
C GLU A 53 -12.71 6.65 -6.05
N ILE A 54 -12.22 6.24 -4.86
CA ILE A 54 -11.02 5.39 -4.72
C ILE A 54 -11.19 4.08 -5.50
N ARG A 55 -12.34 3.41 -5.37
CA ARG A 55 -12.66 2.19 -6.14
C ARG A 55 -12.68 2.45 -7.66
N SER A 56 -13.30 3.56 -8.06
CA SER A 56 -13.40 3.97 -9.47
C SER A 56 -12.02 4.21 -10.08
N LEU A 57 -11.14 4.90 -9.37
CA LEU A 57 -9.76 5.15 -9.80
C LEU A 57 -8.95 3.86 -9.90
N LEU A 58 -9.03 2.98 -8.90
CA LEU A 58 -8.31 1.71 -8.95
C LEU A 58 -8.77 0.86 -10.15
N THR A 59 -10.08 0.79 -10.38
CA THR A 59 -10.66 0.08 -11.53
C THR A 59 -10.21 0.69 -12.85
N HIS A 60 -10.11 2.02 -12.92
CA HIS A 60 -9.61 2.73 -14.10
C HIS A 60 -8.14 2.39 -14.35
N TYR A 61 -7.27 2.57 -13.36
CA TYR A 61 -5.83 2.32 -13.50
C TYR A 61 -5.50 0.86 -13.83
N GLN A 62 -6.30 -0.10 -13.35
CA GLN A 62 -6.14 -1.52 -13.73
C GLN A 62 -6.34 -1.79 -15.23
N LYS A 63 -7.15 -0.97 -15.92
CA LYS A 63 -7.45 -1.12 -17.35
C LYS A 63 -6.46 -0.39 -18.25
N ILE A 64 -5.62 0.47 -17.69
CA ILE A 64 -4.63 1.22 -18.45
C ILE A 64 -3.47 0.30 -18.80
N GLU A 65 -3.17 0.17 -20.09
CA GLU A 65 -2.03 -0.62 -20.60
C GLU A 65 -0.68 0.05 -20.31
N GLN A 66 -0.66 1.36 -20.13
CA GLN A 66 0.53 2.12 -19.75
C GLN A 66 0.98 1.82 -18.31
N PRO A 67 2.28 2.00 -17.98
CA PRO A 67 2.82 1.74 -16.64
C PRO A 67 2.36 2.81 -15.65
N VAL A 68 1.14 2.65 -15.13
CA VAL A 68 0.57 3.45 -14.02
C VAL A 68 0.73 2.73 -12.68
N GLU A 69 1.77 1.90 -12.55
CA GLU A 69 2.07 1.08 -11.37
C GLU A 69 2.02 1.90 -10.08
N TYR A 70 2.67 3.06 -10.08
CA TYR A 70 2.69 3.96 -8.94
C TYR A 70 1.27 4.36 -8.51
N LEU A 71 0.41 4.76 -9.46
CA LEU A 71 -0.97 5.17 -9.18
C LEU A 71 -1.80 4.01 -8.63
N LYS A 72 -1.65 2.80 -9.16
CA LYS A 72 -2.32 1.60 -8.62
C LYS A 72 -1.90 1.38 -7.16
N ALA A 73 -0.59 1.37 -6.91
CA ALA A 73 -0.02 1.15 -5.58
C ALA A 73 -0.49 2.20 -4.56
N VAL A 74 -0.42 3.50 -4.89
CA VAL A 74 -0.85 4.56 -3.96
C VAL A 74 -2.38 4.60 -3.78
N THR A 75 -3.16 4.16 -4.77
CA THR A 75 -4.63 4.03 -4.63
C THR A 75 -4.99 2.89 -3.68
N ILE A 76 -4.27 1.76 -3.73
CA ILE A 76 -4.41 0.67 -2.76
C ILE A 76 -4.03 1.17 -1.36
N ARG A 77 -2.88 1.84 -1.22
CA ARG A 77 -2.42 2.41 0.05
C ARG A 77 -3.45 3.35 0.67
N ALA A 78 -4.11 4.18 -0.15
CA ALA A 78 -5.10 5.13 0.32
C ALA A 78 -6.26 4.45 1.09
N MET A 79 -6.61 3.20 0.75
CA MET A 79 -7.69 2.46 1.44
C MET A 79 -7.48 2.36 2.95
N ARG A 80 -6.23 2.38 3.44
CA ARG A 80 -5.93 2.35 4.88
C ARG A 80 -6.50 3.54 5.65
N PHE A 81 -6.76 4.65 4.98
CA PHE A 81 -7.28 5.88 5.59
C PHE A 81 -8.79 6.06 5.49
N LEU A 82 -9.48 5.11 4.85
CA LEU A 82 -10.94 5.16 4.79
C LEU A 82 -11.52 5.07 6.21
N PRO A 83 -12.50 5.91 6.58
CA PRO A 83 -13.15 5.86 7.88
C PRO A 83 -13.70 4.47 8.21
N LYS A 84 -14.22 3.79 7.17
CA LYS A 84 -14.76 2.44 7.21
C LYS A 84 -14.42 1.70 5.92
N ILE A 85 -13.98 0.46 6.05
CA ILE A 85 -13.88 -0.50 4.94
C ILE A 85 -14.96 -1.59 5.07
N TYR A 86 -15.37 -2.16 3.94
CA TYR A 86 -16.27 -3.30 3.89
C TYR A 86 -15.54 -4.54 3.39
N ALA A 87 -16.19 -5.70 3.49
CA ALA A 87 -15.62 -6.98 3.04
C ALA A 87 -15.06 -6.91 1.60
N LYS A 88 -15.73 -6.18 0.70
CA LYS A 88 -15.25 -6.01 -0.69
C LYS A 88 -13.87 -5.33 -0.78
N GLU A 89 -13.59 -4.32 0.04
CA GLU A 89 -12.29 -3.63 0.07
C GLU A 89 -11.23 -4.56 0.62
N TRP A 90 -11.60 -5.28 1.68
CA TRP A 90 -10.73 -6.27 2.30
C TRP A 90 -10.31 -7.34 1.29
N GLU A 91 -11.26 -7.95 0.56
CA GLU A 91 -10.95 -8.93 -0.48
C GLU A 91 -10.06 -8.37 -1.59
N LEU A 92 -10.22 -7.09 -1.95
CA LEU A 92 -9.31 -6.45 -2.91
C LEU A 92 -7.89 -6.34 -2.35
N ILE A 93 -7.74 -5.87 -1.11
CA ILE A 93 -6.44 -5.77 -0.43
C ILE A 93 -5.76 -7.15 -0.36
N VAL A 94 -6.50 -8.19 0.04
CA VAL A 94 -6.00 -9.58 0.05
C VAL A 94 -5.55 -9.99 -1.35
N LYS A 95 -6.43 -9.84 -2.36
CA LYS A 95 -6.16 -10.24 -3.74
C LYS A 95 -4.88 -9.60 -4.28
N PHE A 96 -4.71 -8.29 -4.11
CA PHE A 96 -3.50 -7.60 -4.57
C PHE A 96 -2.27 -8.02 -3.76
N GLY A 97 -2.43 -8.17 -2.44
CA GLY A 97 -1.34 -8.53 -1.55
C GLY A 97 -0.76 -9.92 -1.84
N THR A 98 -1.58 -10.88 -2.21
CA THR A 98 -1.18 -12.29 -2.41
C THR A 98 -1.21 -12.74 -3.87
N SER A 99 -1.33 -11.82 -4.82
CA SER A 99 -1.41 -12.18 -6.24
C SER A 99 -0.12 -12.84 -6.72
N LEU A 100 -0.25 -13.98 -7.38
CA LEU A 100 0.83 -14.65 -8.11
C LEU A 100 0.89 -14.23 -9.58
N GLU A 101 -0.07 -13.44 -10.05
CA GLU A 101 -0.09 -12.93 -11.41
C GLU A 101 1.05 -11.94 -11.65
N SER A 102 1.68 -12.02 -12.82
CA SER A 102 2.71 -11.07 -13.27
C SER A 102 2.14 -9.70 -13.62
N SER A 103 0.83 -9.60 -13.83
CA SER A 103 0.08 -8.36 -14.08
C SER A 103 0.06 -7.42 -12.87
N VAL A 104 0.21 -7.98 -11.65
CA VAL A 104 0.24 -7.22 -10.40
C VAL A 104 1.69 -7.00 -10.01
N SER A 105 2.08 -5.73 -9.92
CA SER A 105 3.47 -5.38 -9.66
C SER A 105 3.91 -5.66 -8.22
N ILE A 106 5.23 -5.60 -7.98
CA ILE A 106 5.78 -5.69 -6.61
C ILE A 106 5.32 -4.49 -5.77
N ALA A 107 5.25 -3.28 -6.33
CA ALA A 107 4.79 -2.11 -5.58
C ALA A 107 3.31 -2.23 -5.17
N GLU A 108 2.46 -2.79 -6.03
CA GLU A 108 1.06 -3.06 -5.71
C GLU A 108 0.93 -4.07 -4.57
N LYS A 109 1.69 -5.18 -4.63
CA LYS A 109 1.72 -6.20 -3.55
C LYS A 109 2.22 -5.61 -2.24
N LEU A 110 3.26 -4.77 -2.26
CA LEU A 110 3.80 -4.12 -1.08
C LEU A 110 2.76 -3.19 -0.44
N MET A 111 2.13 -2.31 -1.23
CA MET A 111 1.12 -1.40 -0.70
C MET A 111 -0.11 -2.12 -0.17
N ALA A 112 -0.52 -3.20 -0.83
CA ALA A 112 -1.63 -4.03 -0.38
C ALA A 112 -1.30 -4.72 0.95
N THR A 113 -0.13 -5.34 1.09
CA THR A 113 0.27 -6.02 2.33
C THR A 113 0.52 -5.05 3.49
N GLU A 114 1.07 -3.86 3.24
CA GLU A 114 1.16 -2.79 4.24
C GLU A 114 -0.21 -2.30 4.68
N THR A 115 -1.12 -2.11 3.73
CA THR A 115 -2.52 -1.73 4.00
C THR A 115 -3.23 -2.80 4.81
N TRP A 116 -3.01 -4.07 4.48
CA TRP A 116 -3.54 -5.19 5.26
C TRP A 116 -3.03 -5.14 6.69
N LEU A 117 -1.71 -5.14 6.90
CA LEU A 117 -1.13 -5.12 8.23
C LEU A 117 -1.67 -3.93 9.06
N TYR A 118 -1.82 -2.76 8.44
CA TYR A 118 -2.35 -1.57 9.13
C TYR A 118 -3.81 -1.77 9.56
N LEU A 119 -4.63 -2.36 8.69
CA LEU A 119 -6.05 -2.55 8.94
C LEU A 119 -6.37 -3.83 9.73
N GLY A 120 -5.46 -4.79 9.76
CA GLY A 120 -5.69 -6.14 10.28
C GLY A 120 -6.07 -6.16 11.75
N HIS A 121 -5.53 -5.21 12.54
CA HIS A 121 -5.89 -5.10 13.96
C HIS A 121 -7.35 -4.66 14.14
N LYS A 122 -7.83 -3.76 13.27
CA LYS A 122 -9.18 -3.16 13.33
C LYS A 122 -10.24 -4.03 12.67
N TYR A 123 -9.88 -4.80 11.65
CA TYR A 123 -10.80 -5.56 10.80
C TYR A 123 -10.54 -7.07 10.79
N ASN A 124 -10.04 -7.61 11.90
CA ASN A 124 -9.76 -9.04 12.07
C ASN A 124 -10.99 -9.93 11.78
N ASN A 125 -12.20 -9.40 11.93
CA ASN A 125 -13.45 -10.10 11.62
C ASN A 125 -13.67 -10.39 10.13
N PHE A 126 -12.93 -9.74 9.21
CA PHE A 126 -12.98 -10.07 7.78
C PHE A 126 -12.04 -11.22 7.37
N LYS A 127 -11.18 -11.69 8.29
CA LYS A 127 -10.28 -12.81 8.04
C LYS A 127 -11.06 -14.07 7.65
N GLN A 128 -10.59 -14.74 6.60
CA GLN A 128 -11.02 -16.08 6.21
C GLN A 128 -9.81 -17.01 6.14
N ASN A 129 -10.03 -18.32 6.26
CA ASN A 129 -8.95 -19.31 6.17
C ASN A 129 -8.25 -19.27 4.80
N ASP A 130 -9.00 -18.98 3.73
CA ASP A 130 -8.46 -18.86 2.38
C ASP A 130 -7.49 -17.68 2.23
N HIS A 131 -7.69 -16.59 3.00
CA HIS A 131 -6.75 -15.46 3.03
C HIS A 131 -5.38 -15.88 3.54
N ILE A 132 -5.35 -16.68 4.61
CA ILE A 132 -4.10 -17.15 5.20
C ILE A 132 -3.40 -18.15 4.27
N LYS A 133 -4.17 -19.05 3.65
CA LYS A 133 -3.65 -19.96 2.62
C LYS A 133 -3.04 -19.18 1.45
N ALA A 134 -3.66 -18.09 1.01
CA ALA A 134 -3.13 -17.25 -0.05
C ALA A 134 -1.80 -16.59 0.34
N VAL A 135 -1.66 -16.14 1.59
CA VAL A 135 -0.38 -15.60 2.11
C VAL A 135 0.71 -16.66 2.12
N LYS A 136 0.41 -17.88 2.57
CA LYS A 136 1.38 -19.01 2.55
C LYS A 136 1.85 -19.30 1.12
N ASN A 137 0.91 -19.46 0.19
CA ASN A 137 1.23 -19.68 -1.22
C ASN A 137 2.08 -18.56 -1.82
N ALA A 138 1.82 -17.29 -1.45
CA ALA A 138 2.58 -16.13 -1.91
C ALA A 138 3.96 -16.01 -1.25
N LEU A 139 4.14 -16.57 -0.06
CA LEU A 139 5.43 -16.67 0.62
C LEU A 139 6.28 -17.80 0.03
N ASP A 140 5.65 -18.94 -0.27
CA ASP A 140 6.30 -20.11 -0.89
C ASP A 140 6.77 -19.85 -2.33
N SER A 141 6.23 -18.81 -2.99
CA SER A 141 6.70 -18.38 -4.32
C SER A 141 8.02 -17.60 -4.30
N GLU A 142 8.73 -17.60 -3.16
CA GLU A 142 10.01 -16.91 -2.95
C GLU A 142 9.99 -15.44 -3.39
N PRO A 143 9.08 -14.62 -2.85
CA PRO A 143 8.97 -13.21 -3.21
C PRO A 143 10.20 -12.42 -2.71
N PRO A 144 10.41 -11.17 -3.16
CA PRO A 144 11.43 -10.30 -2.59
C PRO A 144 11.33 -10.19 -1.07
N GLU A 145 12.46 -9.98 -0.39
CA GLU A 145 12.60 -10.05 1.08
C GLU A 145 11.61 -9.11 1.80
N ARG A 146 11.27 -7.96 1.19
CA ARG A 146 10.28 -7.04 1.75
C ARG A 146 8.86 -7.61 1.78
N LEU A 147 8.48 -8.34 0.73
CA LEU A 147 7.19 -9.01 0.70
C LEU A 147 7.20 -10.21 1.65
N GLN A 148 8.31 -10.96 1.72
CA GLN A 148 8.46 -12.02 2.73
C GLN A 148 8.27 -11.46 4.15
N LYS A 149 8.92 -10.32 4.46
CA LYS A 149 8.73 -9.61 5.72
C LYS A 149 7.26 -9.33 6.00
N ASN A 150 6.55 -8.71 5.05
CA ASN A 150 5.13 -8.39 5.24
C ASN A 150 4.26 -9.65 5.41
N TYR A 151 4.50 -10.71 4.64
CA TYR A 151 3.78 -11.97 4.78
C TYR A 151 4.03 -12.64 6.13
N LEU A 152 5.27 -12.66 6.63
CA LEU A 152 5.59 -13.19 7.95
C LEU A 152 4.84 -12.44 9.06
N LEU A 153 4.72 -11.12 8.94
CA LEU A 153 3.99 -10.31 9.91
C LEU A 153 2.48 -10.55 9.83
N ILE A 154 1.92 -10.72 8.63
CA ILE A 154 0.51 -11.07 8.43
C ILE A 154 0.25 -12.45 9.06
N LEU A 155 1.12 -13.42 8.80
CA LEU A 155 1.03 -14.75 9.41
C LEU A 155 1.17 -14.67 10.94
N GLY A 156 2.08 -13.85 11.47
CA GLY A 156 2.23 -13.63 12.91
C GLY A 156 0.96 -13.12 13.57
N GLN A 157 0.20 -12.27 12.87
CA GLN A 157 -1.05 -11.75 13.38
C GLN A 157 -2.18 -12.80 13.44
N PHE A 158 -2.16 -13.81 12.56
CA PHE A 158 -3.34 -14.65 12.32
C PHE A 158 -3.11 -16.16 12.41
N GLU A 159 -1.87 -16.63 12.28
CA GLU A 159 -1.46 -18.04 12.31
C GLU A 159 0.05 -18.16 12.66
N THR A 160 0.40 -17.87 13.92
CA THR A 160 1.80 -17.90 14.43
C THR A 160 2.53 -19.22 14.17
N LYS A 161 1.83 -20.36 14.18
CA LYS A 161 2.41 -21.67 13.85
C LYS A 161 3.06 -21.72 12.46
N ALA A 162 2.45 -21.06 11.47
CA ALA A 162 3.03 -21.00 10.13
C ALA A 162 4.36 -20.23 10.10
N VAL A 163 4.54 -19.27 11.00
CA VAL A 163 5.79 -18.50 11.14
C VAL A 163 6.90 -19.33 11.80
N GLU A 164 6.55 -20.20 12.75
CA GLU A 164 7.51 -21.10 13.41
C GLU A 164 8.20 -22.00 12.38
N GLU A 165 7.40 -22.62 11.52
CA GLU A 165 7.80 -23.57 10.48
C GLU A 165 8.63 -22.92 9.36
N PHE A 166 8.41 -21.63 9.07
CA PHE A 166 9.08 -20.94 7.98
C PHE A 166 10.57 -20.67 8.27
N GLN A 167 11.46 -21.06 7.35
CA GLN A 167 12.90 -20.81 7.50
C GLN A 167 13.28 -19.46 6.88
N VAL A 168 13.66 -18.51 7.72
CA VAL A 168 14.19 -17.21 7.26
C VAL A 168 15.69 -17.28 7.03
N ASN A 169 16.17 -16.51 6.05
CA ASN A 169 17.60 -16.28 5.87
C ASN A 169 18.19 -15.62 7.12
N ARG A 170 19.03 -16.35 7.86
CA ARG A 170 19.65 -15.87 9.11
C ARG A 170 20.59 -14.68 8.91
N ASN A 171 21.05 -14.45 7.68
CA ASN A 171 21.92 -13.33 7.32
C ASN A 171 21.13 -12.08 6.91
N ASP A 172 19.79 -12.12 6.88
CA ASP A 172 18.94 -10.96 6.65
C ASP A 172 18.34 -10.47 7.99
N PRO A 173 18.88 -9.40 8.59
CA PRO A 173 18.37 -8.87 9.85
C PRO A 173 16.89 -8.47 9.80
N MET A 174 16.39 -8.01 8.65
CA MET A 174 15.00 -7.58 8.50
C MET A 174 14.04 -8.78 8.63
N LEU A 175 14.38 -9.90 7.99
CA LEU A 175 13.56 -11.12 8.06
C LEU A 175 13.65 -11.78 9.44
N VAL A 176 14.82 -11.77 10.07
CA VAL A 176 14.99 -12.27 11.44
C VAL A 176 14.16 -11.45 12.42
N THR A 177 14.25 -10.12 12.37
CA THR A 177 13.44 -9.23 13.21
C THR A 177 11.95 -9.42 12.96
N ALA A 178 11.51 -9.51 11.70
CA ALA A 178 10.11 -9.72 11.38
C ALA A 178 9.58 -11.06 11.88
N LYS A 179 10.37 -12.14 11.77
CA LYS A 179 10.00 -13.45 12.34
C LYS A 179 9.87 -13.38 13.85
N ASN A 180 10.81 -12.76 14.55
CA ASN A 180 10.75 -12.64 16.01
C ASN A 180 9.51 -11.85 16.46
N LEU A 181 9.26 -10.68 15.84
CA LEU A 181 8.08 -9.86 16.13
C LEU A 181 6.76 -10.61 15.86
N ALA A 182 6.71 -11.37 14.76
CA ALA A 182 5.57 -12.19 14.41
C ALA A 182 5.30 -13.31 15.43
N LEU A 183 6.35 -13.88 16.04
CA LEU A 183 6.23 -14.91 17.08
C LEU A 183 5.90 -14.33 18.46
N GLU A 184 6.39 -13.12 18.76
CA GLU A 184 6.13 -12.42 20.02
C GLU A 184 4.69 -11.89 20.14
N GLY A 185 3.93 -11.88 19.03
CA GLY A 185 2.49 -11.59 19.05
C GLY A 185 2.14 -10.10 19.06
N ASN A 186 3.12 -9.20 18.85
CA ASN A 186 2.89 -7.76 18.71
C ASN A 186 3.22 -7.20 17.30
N PRO A 187 2.61 -7.71 16.20
CA PRO A 187 2.81 -7.13 14.86
C PRO A 187 2.42 -5.65 14.74
N SER A 188 1.59 -5.13 15.65
CA SER A 188 1.18 -3.72 15.70
C SER A 188 2.34 -2.76 15.97
N ASP A 189 3.35 -3.19 16.71
CA ASP A 189 4.49 -2.35 17.13
C ASP A 189 5.34 -1.88 15.93
N ILE A 190 5.17 -2.52 14.78
CA ILE A 190 5.80 -2.13 13.51
C ILE A 190 5.25 -0.82 12.94
N PHE A 191 4.00 -0.46 13.25
CA PHE A 191 3.39 0.77 12.72
C PHE A 191 3.80 2.02 13.47
N ASP A 192 4.36 1.87 14.66
CA ASP A 192 4.90 2.96 15.45
C ASP A 192 6.33 3.34 15.04
N LEU A 193 6.97 2.52 14.18
CA LEU A 193 8.31 2.78 13.67
C LEU A 193 8.25 3.60 12.37
N PRO A 194 8.96 4.74 12.28
CA PRO A 194 9.00 5.54 11.07
C PRO A 194 9.62 4.74 9.92
N GLU A 195 8.91 4.68 8.80
CA GLU A 195 9.36 3.99 7.59
C GLU A 195 10.69 4.58 7.07
N PRO A 196 11.78 3.79 6.97
CA PRO A 196 13.09 4.30 6.57
C PRO A 196 13.10 5.03 5.21
N LYS A 197 13.70 6.23 5.13
CA LYS A 197 13.72 7.11 3.95
C LYS A 197 14.14 6.43 2.63
N ILE A 198 15.12 5.53 2.68
CA ILE A 198 15.65 4.78 1.52
C ILE A 198 14.56 3.92 0.85
N ILE A 199 13.56 3.48 1.63
CA ILE A 199 12.45 2.66 1.17
C ILE A 199 11.49 3.51 0.35
N ARG A 200 11.17 4.69 0.88
CA ARG A 200 10.39 5.70 0.18
C ARG A 200 11.04 6.14 -1.11
N GLN A 201 12.36 6.23 -1.14
CA GLN A 201 13.10 6.57 -2.35
C GLN A 201 13.18 5.43 -3.36
N LYS A 202 13.38 4.18 -2.93
CA LYS A 202 13.57 3.04 -3.84
C LYS A 202 12.27 2.48 -4.42
N TYR A 203 11.16 2.58 -3.69
CA TYR A 203 9.89 1.95 -4.09
C TYR A 203 8.73 2.95 -4.23
N TYR A 204 8.82 4.16 -3.65
CA TYR A 204 7.67 5.07 -3.51
C TYR A 204 7.89 6.48 -4.10
N SER A 205 9.03 6.75 -4.75
CA SER A 205 9.40 8.09 -5.24
C SER A 205 9.05 8.34 -6.70
N GLY A 206 8.87 7.29 -7.51
CA GLY A 206 8.83 7.44 -8.96
C GLY A 206 10.13 7.97 -9.57
N GLN A 207 11.20 8.14 -8.78
CA GLN A 207 12.52 8.53 -9.27
C GLN A 207 13.27 7.28 -9.71
N ALA A 208 13.75 7.31 -10.96
CA ALA A 208 14.62 6.27 -11.46
C ALA A 208 15.93 6.26 -10.64
N PRO A 209 16.65 5.12 -10.54
CA PRO A 209 17.91 5.02 -9.77
C PRO A 209 19.00 6.03 -10.15
N ASN A 210 18.84 6.74 -11.28
CA ASN A 210 19.80 7.71 -11.79
C ASN A 210 19.46 9.17 -11.47
N ASP A 211 18.33 9.44 -10.82
CA ASP A 211 18.04 10.78 -10.27
C ASP A 211 18.67 10.89 -8.89
N SER A 212 19.99 10.69 -8.82
CA SER A 212 20.77 11.16 -7.68
C SER A 212 20.82 12.69 -7.79
N ASP A 213 20.23 13.36 -6.80
CA ASP A 213 20.41 14.78 -6.54
C ASP A 213 21.91 15.13 -6.60
N GLN A 214 22.34 15.66 -7.76
CA GLN A 214 23.47 16.57 -7.82
C GLN A 214 22.98 17.90 -7.26
N GLU A 215 22.84 17.99 -5.94
CA GLU A 215 22.86 19.28 -5.28
C GLU A 215 24.32 19.76 -5.25
N ALA A 216 24.64 20.54 -6.27
CA ALA A 216 25.80 21.41 -6.30
C ALA A 216 25.56 22.60 -5.35
N TYR A 217 26.50 22.74 -4.40
CA TYR A 217 26.83 23.90 -3.55
C TYR A 217 25.77 24.46 -2.59
#